data_AF-A0A495QP41-F1
#
_entry.id   AF-A0A495QP41-F1
#
_cell.length_a   1.000
_cell.length_b   1.000
_cell.length_c   1.000
_cell.angle_alpha   90.00
_cell.angle_beta   90.00
_cell.angle_gamma   90.00
#
_symmetry.space_group_name_H-M   'P 1'
#
loop_
_entity.id
_entity.type
_entity.pdbx_description
1 polymer ?
#
loop_
_entity_poly.entity_id
_entity_poly.type
_entity_poly.pdbx_seq_one_letter_code
_entity_poly.pdbx_strand_id
1 'polypeptide(L)'
;MIDVMAERVGVVMQNRPVVALSSWTAEAIRACAEAGKGLQVVTPAHSRLTLPLRLALTGPECRWVVTDPAGGYYDGFNGATLAWDGGAFSPDGGTAEAFKEAGPDGTQLVVAASVRHTAYDTLTVGVVAQVMCEELGGAPPAGWGTSEPAGIAWDVERLTKLCRDRAPRPTWLVFVGDGVVGTMTVRRTTSGVQETVTAGVGREVDVRGLVERLDAGFSLVSVVAQKVPGRADLTVEPRWSGPPVPVGMAVGPEAQAEAGMPVTGRADWVELSAGPEGWAEFARILRG
;
A
#
# COMPACT_ATOMS: atom_id res chain seq x y z
N MET A 1 18.91 10.04 5.04
CA MET A 1 19.46 11.14 5.85
C MET A 1 18.29 11.71 6.59
N ILE A 2 18.16 11.36 7.85
CA ILE A 2 17.07 11.88 8.66
C ILE A 2 17.47 13.30 9.04
N ASP A 3 16.62 14.29 8.75
CA ASP A 3 16.91 15.70 9.01
C ASP A 3 16.86 16.00 10.52
N VAL A 4 15.91 15.37 11.22
CA VAL A 4 15.80 15.44 12.69
C VAL A 4 15.55 14.04 13.25
N MET A 5 16.37 13.60 14.18
CA MET A 5 16.12 12.39 14.96
C MET A 5 15.68 12.79 16.37
N ALA A 6 14.38 12.72 16.63
CA ALA A 6 13.79 12.99 17.94
C ALA A 6 13.64 11.68 18.73
N GLU A 7 13.13 11.75 19.96
CA GLU A 7 12.95 10.58 20.82
C GLU A 7 12.01 9.54 20.19
N ARG A 8 10.87 9.98 19.64
CA ARG A 8 9.80 9.11 19.11
C ARG A 8 9.84 8.92 17.61
N VAL A 9 10.38 9.88 16.85
CA VAL A 9 10.34 9.86 15.39
C VAL A 9 11.66 10.28 14.75
N GLY A 10 11.90 9.77 13.55
CA GLY A 10 12.73 10.46 12.56
C GLY A 10 11.88 11.39 11.70
N VAL A 11 12.40 12.56 11.36
CA VAL A 11 11.76 13.52 10.45
C VAL A 11 12.61 13.66 9.20
N VAL A 12 11.93 13.61 8.06
CA VAL A 12 12.53 13.86 6.75
C VAL A 12 11.78 14.95 6.02
N MET A 13 12.48 15.99 5.57
CA MET A 13 11.90 17.13 4.86
C MET A 13 12.09 16.96 3.36
N GLN A 14 11.00 17.13 2.60
CA GLN A 14 10.99 16.96 1.15
C GLN A 14 10.25 18.12 0.50
N ASN A 15 10.96 18.87 -0.36
CA ASN A 15 10.40 19.96 -1.14
C ASN A 15 10.46 19.61 -2.63
N ARG A 16 9.49 18.82 -3.09
CA ARG A 16 9.38 18.37 -4.49
C ARG A 16 7.91 18.23 -4.87
N PRO A 17 7.52 18.55 -6.13
CA PRO A 17 6.14 18.36 -6.58
C PRO A 17 5.62 16.92 -6.45
N VAL A 18 6.51 15.94 -6.56
CA VAL A 18 6.23 14.52 -6.31
C VAL A 18 7.34 13.96 -5.43
N VAL A 19 6.94 13.40 -4.28
CA VAL A 19 7.82 12.78 -3.30
C VAL A 19 7.61 11.27 -3.38
N ALA A 20 8.69 10.58 -3.75
CA ALA A 20 8.70 9.14 -3.97
C ALA A 20 9.33 8.39 -2.78
N LEU A 21 9.10 7.09 -2.70
CA LEU A 21 9.80 6.18 -1.80
C LEU A 21 11.23 5.96 -2.31
N SER A 22 12.05 7.01 -2.25
CA SER A 22 13.46 6.94 -2.66
C SER A 22 14.24 5.94 -1.82
N SER A 23 15.39 5.47 -2.30
CA SER A 23 16.28 4.58 -1.52
C SER A 23 16.64 5.17 -0.15
N TRP A 24 16.82 6.48 -0.09
CA TRP A 24 17.06 7.24 1.12
C TRP A 24 15.85 7.27 2.07
N THR A 25 14.63 7.37 1.53
CA THR A 25 13.39 7.38 2.32
C THR A 25 13.12 5.98 2.87
N ALA A 26 13.30 4.96 2.03
CA ALA A 26 13.20 3.56 2.44
C ALA A 26 14.21 3.22 3.55
N GLU A 27 15.43 3.71 3.44
CA GLU A 27 16.46 3.57 4.46
C GLU A 27 16.12 4.32 5.75
N ALA A 28 15.53 5.52 5.66
CA ALA A 28 15.05 6.25 6.82
C ALA A 28 13.91 5.51 7.55
N ILE A 29 12.95 4.94 6.81
CA ILE A 29 11.89 4.08 7.37
C ILE A 29 12.52 2.90 8.11
N ARG A 30 13.46 2.19 7.46
CA ARG A 30 14.16 1.05 8.07
C ARG A 30 14.88 1.43 9.36
N ALA A 31 15.66 2.51 9.33
CA ALA A 31 16.42 2.99 10.48
C ALA A 31 15.51 3.41 11.64
N CYS A 32 14.38 4.08 11.36
CA CYS A 32 13.40 4.43 12.39
C CYS A 32 12.75 3.19 12.98
N ALA A 33 12.31 2.25 12.14
CA ALA A 33 11.69 1.01 12.58
C ALA A 33 12.62 0.16 13.47
N GLU A 34 13.90 0.05 13.11
CA GLU A 34 14.93 -0.64 13.93
C GLU A 34 15.17 0.04 15.28
N ALA A 35 15.00 1.36 15.35
CA ALA A 35 15.07 2.13 16.58
C ALA A 35 13.74 2.17 17.36
N GLY A 36 12.69 1.50 16.90
CA GLY A 36 11.35 1.54 17.51
C GLY A 36 10.63 2.88 17.34
N LYS A 37 10.97 3.65 16.29
CA LYS A 37 10.47 5.00 16.02
C LYS A 37 9.60 5.05 14.77
N GLY A 38 8.67 6.00 14.71
CA GLY A 38 7.95 6.36 13.48
C GLY A 38 8.80 7.22 12.54
N LEU A 39 8.42 7.29 11.26
CA LEU A 39 8.98 8.25 10.31
C LEU A 39 7.93 9.30 9.92
N GLN A 40 8.26 10.58 10.08
CA GLN A 40 7.41 11.69 9.64
C GLN A 40 8.02 12.38 8.43
N VAL A 41 7.30 12.38 7.31
CA VAL A 41 7.69 13.04 6.06
C VAL A 41 7.06 14.42 6.01
N VAL A 42 7.87 15.46 6.08
CA VAL A 42 7.43 16.86 6.03
C VAL A 42 7.50 17.38 4.60
N THR A 43 6.40 17.91 4.07
CA THR A 43 6.35 18.49 2.72
C THR A 43 5.59 19.82 2.67
N PRO A 44 5.86 20.69 1.69
CA PRO A 44 4.93 21.76 1.32
C PRO A 44 3.60 21.23 0.79
N ALA A 45 2.54 22.05 0.89
CA ALA A 45 1.19 21.71 0.42
C ALA A 45 1.08 21.41 -1.10
N HIS A 46 2.04 21.89 -1.91
CA HIS A 46 2.07 21.59 -3.35
C HIS A 46 2.68 20.21 -3.68
N SER A 47 3.22 19.51 -2.68
CA SER A 47 3.84 18.20 -2.87
C SER A 47 2.79 17.10 -2.89
N ARG A 48 3.04 16.07 -3.69
CA ARG A 48 2.20 14.86 -3.76
C ARG A 48 3.04 13.64 -3.42
N LEU A 49 2.45 12.64 -2.77
CA LEU A 49 3.14 11.38 -2.51
C LEU A 49 2.85 10.38 -3.63
N THR A 50 3.85 9.58 -4.00
CA THR A 50 3.61 8.38 -4.82
C THR A 50 2.84 7.34 -4.01
N LEU A 51 2.13 6.43 -4.69
CA LEU A 51 1.45 5.31 -4.04
C LEU A 51 2.40 4.45 -3.19
N PRO A 52 3.62 4.07 -3.64
CA PRO A 52 4.55 3.32 -2.81
C PRO A 52 4.97 4.04 -1.52
N LEU A 53 5.22 5.35 -1.56
CA LEU A 53 5.55 6.10 -0.35
C LEU A 53 4.35 6.16 0.61
N ARG A 54 3.15 6.40 0.09
CA ARG A 54 1.91 6.35 0.90
C ARG A 54 1.77 5.00 1.61
N LEU A 55 1.99 3.90 0.91
CA LEU A 55 1.87 2.55 1.47
C LEU A 55 3.01 2.19 2.43
N ALA A 56 4.18 2.82 2.29
CA ALA A 56 5.30 2.61 3.19
C ALA A 56 5.19 3.40 4.51
N LEU A 57 4.49 4.54 4.50
CA LEU A 57 4.20 5.34 5.70
C LEU A 57 3.04 4.74 6.51
N THR A 58 3.27 3.54 7.03
CA THR A 58 2.31 2.81 7.85
C THR A 58 2.87 2.58 9.24
N GLY A 59 1.97 2.53 10.23
CA GLY A 59 2.30 2.27 11.62
C GLY A 59 2.15 3.48 12.55
N PRO A 60 2.30 3.27 13.86
CA PRO A 60 2.21 4.34 14.85
C PRO A 60 3.26 5.43 14.58
N GLU A 61 2.89 6.70 14.76
CA GLU A 61 3.77 7.86 14.58
C GLU A 61 4.34 8.10 13.17
N CYS A 62 4.16 7.16 12.23
CA CYS A 62 4.41 7.39 10.82
C CYS A 62 3.38 8.38 10.28
N ARG A 63 3.83 9.48 9.66
CA ARG A 63 2.93 10.55 9.22
C ARG A 63 3.43 11.27 7.99
N TRP A 64 2.49 11.74 7.17
CA TRP A 64 2.74 12.78 6.19
C TRP A 64 2.39 14.13 6.81
N VAL A 65 3.40 14.92 7.15
CA VAL A 65 3.25 16.26 7.74
C VAL A 65 3.30 17.27 6.60
N VAL A 66 2.27 18.10 6.48
CA VAL A 66 2.18 19.12 5.44
C VAL A 66 2.32 20.49 6.10
N THR A 67 3.21 21.33 5.58
CA THR A 67 3.32 22.72 6.01
C THR A 67 2.23 23.53 5.32
N ASP A 68 1.32 24.11 6.10
CA ASP A 68 0.23 24.95 5.58
C ASP A 68 0.79 26.35 5.22
N PRO A 69 0.59 26.86 3.99
CA PRO A 69 0.94 28.23 3.62
C PRO A 69 0.29 29.30 4.51
N ALA A 70 -0.89 29.03 5.09
CA ALA A 70 -1.57 29.91 6.05
C ALA A 70 -0.95 29.85 7.46
N GLY A 71 -0.02 28.92 7.70
CA GLY A 71 0.69 28.70 8.95
C GLY A 71 0.31 27.39 9.64
N GLY A 72 1.29 26.77 10.30
CA GLY A 72 1.09 25.51 11.02
C GLY A 72 1.32 24.27 10.17
N TYR A 73 0.85 23.13 10.68
CA TYR A 73 1.06 21.82 10.09
C TYR A 73 -0.22 21.00 10.13
N TYR A 74 -0.40 20.10 9.17
CA TYR A 74 -1.50 19.14 9.17
C TYR A 74 -1.07 17.79 8.60
N ASP A 75 -1.83 16.75 8.90
CA ASP A 75 -1.61 15.40 8.36
C ASP A 75 -2.17 15.32 6.94
N GLY A 76 -1.32 15.10 5.94
CA GLY A 76 -1.73 15.04 4.54
C GLY A 76 -2.63 13.86 4.19
N PHE A 77 -2.75 12.84 5.06
CA PHE A 77 -3.66 11.72 4.82
C PHE A 77 -5.08 11.95 5.32
N ASN A 78 -5.27 12.75 6.37
CA ASN A 78 -6.57 12.86 7.06
C ASN A 78 -6.96 14.29 7.46
N GLY A 79 -6.08 15.28 7.28
CA GLY A 79 -6.35 16.69 7.53
C GLY A 79 -6.27 17.13 8.98
N ALA A 80 -5.93 16.24 9.93
CA ALA A 80 -5.78 16.62 11.34
C ALA A 80 -4.69 17.68 11.48
N THR A 81 -4.96 18.78 12.19
CA THR A 81 -3.93 19.78 12.50
C THR A 81 -2.92 19.19 13.48
N LEU A 82 -1.66 19.61 13.33
CA LEU A 82 -0.53 19.04 14.04
C LEU A 82 0.28 20.14 14.73
N ALA A 83 0.72 19.81 15.94
CA ALA A 83 1.71 20.59 16.68
C ALA A 83 2.95 19.74 16.95
N TRP A 84 4.12 20.39 16.97
CA TRP A 84 5.35 19.77 17.43
C TRP A 84 5.37 19.77 18.96
N ASP A 85 5.38 18.58 19.57
CA ASP A 85 5.37 18.42 21.03
C ASP A 85 6.78 18.29 21.66
N GLY A 86 7.84 18.47 20.86
CA GLY A 86 9.23 18.24 21.26
C GLY A 86 9.77 16.86 20.87
N GLY A 87 8.88 15.87 20.68
CA GLY A 87 9.23 14.50 20.32
C GLY A 87 8.70 14.04 18.97
N ALA A 88 7.55 14.58 18.52
CA ALA A 88 6.92 14.30 17.23
C ALA A 88 5.95 15.44 16.82
N PHE A 89 5.57 15.49 15.54
CA PHE A 89 4.31 16.15 15.18
C PHE A 89 3.16 15.25 15.62
N SER A 90 2.27 15.77 16.46
CA SER A 90 1.13 15.05 17.06
C SER A 90 -0.18 15.81 16.77
N PRO A 91 -1.32 15.12 16.61
CA PRO A 91 -2.60 15.80 16.38
C PRO A 91 -2.97 16.66 17.58
N ASP A 92 -3.42 17.89 17.33
CA ASP A 92 -3.81 18.85 18.38
C ASP A 92 -5.35 19.02 18.50
N GLY A 93 -6.11 18.21 17.75
CA GLY A 93 -7.57 18.12 17.85
C GLY A 93 -8.34 18.94 16.81
N GLY A 94 -7.68 19.70 15.94
CA GLY A 94 -8.32 20.44 14.85
C GLY A 94 -8.31 19.72 13.50
N THR A 95 -8.83 20.41 12.49
CA THR A 95 -8.82 19.96 11.09
C THR A 95 -8.47 21.15 10.21
N ALA A 96 -7.46 21.00 9.34
CA ALA A 96 -6.95 22.08 8.52
C ALA A 96 -7.95 22.49 7.44
N GLU A 97 -8.16 23.80 7.26
CA GLU A 97 -9.03 24.33 6.20
C GLU A 97 -8.48 24.00 4.80
N ALA A 98 -7.15 24.08 4.62
CA ALA A 98 -6.48 23.71 3.36
C ALA A 98 -6.76 22.24 2.95
N PHE A 99 -7.01 21.34 3.92
CA PHE A 99 -7.35 19.96 3.60
C PHE A 99 -8.80 19.80 3.12
N LYS A 100 -9.71 20.70 3.48
CA LYS A 100 -11.13 20.62 3.10
C LYS A 100 -11.38 21.02 1.64
N GLU A 101 -10.38 21.60 0.97
CA GLU A 101 -10.46 21.92 -0.46
C GLU A 101 -10.69 20.66 -1.29
N ALA A 102 -11.57 20.75 -2.29
CA ALA A 102 -11.93 19.61 -3.11
C ALA A 102 -10.70 19.03 -3.83
N GLY A 103 -10.53 17.71 -3.70
CA GLY A 103 -9.57 16.86 -4.43
C GLY A 103 -9.71 16.91 -5.96
N PRO A 104 -8.76 16.32 -6.70
CA PRO A 104 -8.89 16.19 -8.15
C PRO A 104 -9.99 15.17 -8.48
N ASP A 105 -10.75 15.45 -9.54
CA ASP A 105 -11.79 14.55 -10.04
C ASP A 105 -11.15 13.32 -10.71
N GLY A 106 -11.37 12.15 -10.13
CA GLY A 106 -10.90 10.89 -10.67
C GLY A 106 -11.15 9.73 -9.70
N THR A 107 -11.00 8.51 -10.19
CA THR A 107 -11.13 7.30 -9.37
C THR A 107 -9.98 6.37 -9.69
N GLN A 108 -9.31 5.91 -8.65
CA GLN A 108 -8.30 4.87 -8.69
C GLN A 108 -8.93 3.57 -8.21
N LEU A 109 -8.58 2.45 -8.82
CA LEU A 109 -8.80 1.14 -8.25
C LEU A 109 -7.53 0.72 -7.52
N VAL A 110 -7.65 0.37 -6.23
CA VAL A 110 -6.56 -0.21 -5.44
C VAL A 110 -6.95 -1.62 -5.04
N VAL A 111 -6.13 -2.59 -5.43
CA VAL A 111 -6.32 -4.01 -5.13
C VAL A 111 -5.17 -4.48 -4.25
N ALA A 112 -5.50 -5.12 -3.13
CA ALA A 112 -4.55 -5.82 -2.28
C ALA A 112 -4.86 -7.32 -2.35
N ALA A 113 -3.88 -8.12 -2.76
CA ALA A 113 -3.95 -9.57 -2.79
C ALA A 113 -2.89 -10.16 -1.87
N SER A 114 -3.24 -11.23 -1.17
CA SER A 114 -2.30 -12.01 -0.38
C SER A 114 -2.42 -13.47 -0.79
N VAL A 115 -1.29 -14.11 -1.07
CA VAL A 115 -1.20 -15.54 -1.33
C VAL A 115 -0.22 -16.18 -0.34
N ARG A 116 -0.39 -17.48 -0.12
CA ARG A 116 0.51 -18.27 0.72
C ARG A 116 1.14 -19.36 -0.14
N HIS A 117 2.45 -19.34 -0.21
CA HIS A 117 3.22 -20.34 -0.90
C HIS A 117 3.71 -21.40 0.07
N THR A 118 3.71 -22.66 -0.37
CA THR A 118 4.48 -23.68 0.34
C THR A 118 5.98 -23.41 0.11
N ALA A 119 6.76 -23.49 1.19
CA ALA A 119 8.19 -23.20 1.15
C ALA A 119 9.00 -24.38 0.57
N TYR A 120 9.06 -24.47 -0.76
CA TYR A 120 9.94 -25.39 -1.49
C TYR A 120 11.18 -24.67 -2.02
N ASP A 121 12.26 -25.41 -2.27
CA ASP A 121 13.50 -24.83 -2.83
C ASP A 121 13.26 -24.20 -4.22
N THR A 122 12.32 -24.77 -4.98
CA THR A 122 11.90 -24.30 -6.31
C THR A 122 10.86 -23.17 -6.26
N LEU A 123 10.52 -22.65 -5.07
CA LEU A 123 9.57 -21.56 -4.95
C LEU A 123 10.07 -20.32 -5.69
N THR A 124 9.14 -19.73 -6.44
CA THR A 124 9.30 -18.48 -7.18
C THR A 124 8.26 -17.48 -6.67
N VAL A 125 8.70 -16.23 -6.44
CA VAL A 125 7.85 -15.12 -5.97
C VAL A 125 7.85 -13.99 -6.98
N GLY A 126 6.80 -13.16 -6.97
CA GLY A 126 6.60 -12.07 -7.92
C GLY A 126 5.59 -12.38 -9.02
N VAL A 127 5.27 -13.65 -9.27
CA VAL A 127 4.28 -14.03 -10.30
C VAL A 127 2.89 -13.47 -9.97
N VAL A 128 2.55 -13.29 -8.68
CA VAL A 128 1.29 -12.67 -8.27
C VAL A 128 1.22 -11.21 -8.72
N ALA A 129 2.30 -10.44 -8.51
CA ALA A 129 2.40 -9.07 -9.02
C ALA A 129 2.36 -9.03 -10.55
N GLN A 130 2.91 -10.04 -11.23
CA GLN A 130 2.81 -10.14 -12.68
C GLN A 130 1.37 -10.30 -13.15
N VAL A 131 0.62 -11.26 -12.58
CA VAL A 131 -0.79 -11.49 -12.90
C VAL A 131 -1.62 -10.23 -12.61
N MET A 132 -1.40 -9.58 -11.47
CA MET A 132 -2.10 -8.34 -11.14
C MET A 132 -1.81 -7.22 -12.16
N CYS A 133 -0.56 -7.04 -12.60
CA CYS A 133 -0.25 -6.05 -13.63
C CYS A 133 -0.87 -6.41 -14.99
N GLU A 134 -0.91 -7.68 -15.37
CA GLU A 134 -1.53 -8.12 -16.62
C GLU A 134 -3.04 -7.85 -16.61
N GLU A 135 -3.74 -8.16 -15.51
CA GLU A 135 -5.19 -7.93 -15.39
C GLU A 135 -5.55 -6.44 -15.24
N LEU A 136 -4.78 -5.68 -14.46
CA LEU A 136 -5.06 -4.26 -14.22
C LEU A 136 -4.56 -3.36 -15.35
N GLY A 137 -3.45 -3.75 -15.98
CA GLY A 137 -2.65 -2.93 -16.87
C GLY A 137 -2.64 -3.40 -18.33
N GLY A 138 -2.98 -4.66 -18.59
CA GLY A 138 -2.88 -5.31 -19.91
C GLY A 138 -1.49 -5.83 -20.27
N ALA A 139 -0.51 -5.69 -19.37
CA ALA A 139 0.88 -6.10 -19.60
C ALA A 139 1.56 -6.48 -18.27
N PRO A 140 2.60 -7.34 -18.30
CA PRO A 140 3.41 -7.59 -17.12
C PRO A 140 4.11 -6.31 -16.63
N PRO A 141 4.62 -6.28 -15.38
CA PRO A 141 5.37 -5.13 -14.89
C PRO A 141 6.58 -4.87 -15.79
N ALA A 142 6.90 -3.60 -16.00
CA ALA A 142 8.08 -3.18 -16.74
C ALA A 142 9.33 -3.22 -15.86
N GLY A 143 9.19 -2.89 -14.58
CA GLY A 143 10.32 -2.82 -13.66
C GLY A 143 9.96 -2.90 -12.18
N TRP A 144 11.00 -3.09 -11.38
CA TRP A 144 10.93 -3.22 -9.93
C TRP A 144 12.14 -2.61 -9.23
N GLY A 145 12.06 -2.51 -7.91
CA GLY A 145 13.17 -2.10 -7.05
C GLY A 145 12.82 -2.25 -5.57
N THR A 146 13.79 -2.05 -4.69
CA THR A 146 13.55 -1.92 -3.23
C THR A 146 13.08 -0.52 -2.83
N SER A 147 13.04 0.39 -3.81
CA SER A 147 12.67 1.80 -3.70
C SER A 147 12.36 2.33 -5.08
N GLU A 148 11.73 3.49 -5.16
CA GLU A 148 11.55 4.23 -6.40
C GLU A 148 12.84 4.99 -6.79
N PRO A 149 13.14 5.13 -8.10
CA PRO A 149 12.40 4.55 -9.22
C PRO A 149 12.59 3.03 -9.33
N ALA A 150 11.57 2.33 -9.81
CA ALA A 150 11.58 0.90 -10.09
C ALA A 150 12.41 0.56 -11.35
N GLY A 151 13.70 0.89 -11.32
CA GLY A 151 14.58 0.92 -12.49
C GLY A 151 15.19 -0.41 -12.91
N ILE A 152 14.96 -1.50 -12.17
CA ILE A 152 15.44 -2.84 -12.56
C ILE A 152 14.35 -3.46 -13.43
N ALA A 153 14.70 -3.97 -14.62
CA ALA A 153 13.73 -4.67 -15.48
C ALA A 153 13.06 -5.83 -14.73
N TRP A 154 11.77 -6.06 -15.00
CA TRP A 154 11.02 -7.13 -14.39
C TRP A 154 11.63 -8.50 -14.70
N ASP A 155 12.08 -9.18 -13.64
CA ASP A 155 12.74 -10.47 -13.70
C ASP A 155 12.41 -11.21 -12.40
N VAL A 156 11.52 -12.19 -12.54
CA VAL A 156 11.00 -13.00 -11.46
C VAL A 156 12.09 -13.85 -10.80
N GLU A 157 13.09 -14.31 -11.55
CA GLU A 157 14.21 -15.09 -11.01
C GLU A 157 15.11 -14.22 -10.14
N ARG A 158 15.46 -13.04 -10.63
CA ARG A 158 16.28 -12.08 -9.90
C ARG A 158 15.58 -11.58 -8.63
N LEU A 159 14.28 -11.33 -8.73
CA LEU A 159 13.44 -10.96 -7.59
C LEU A 159 13.41 -12.09 -6.56
N THR A 160 13.15 -13.32 -7.00
CA THR A 160 13.12 -14.51 -6.14
C THR A 160 14.46 -14.70 -5.42
N LYS A 161 15.58 -14.55 -6.14
CA LYS A 161 16.91 -14.62 -5.55
C LYS A 161 17.10 -13.58 -4.45
N LEU A 162 16.71 -12.32 -4.67
CA LEU A 162 16.80 -11.27 -3.66
C LEU A 162 15.99 -11.63 -2.40
N CYS A 163 14.76 -12.10 -2.57
CA CYS A 163 13.90 -12.49 -1.45
C CYS A 163 14.50 -13.68 -0.68
N ARG A 164 15.07 -14.65 -1.40
CA ARG A 164 15.75 -15.83 -0.81
C ARG A 164 16.99 -15.42 -0.02
N ASP A 165 17.84 -14.56 -0.59
CA ASP A 165 19.08 -14.08 0.05
C ASP A 165 18.81 -13.28 1.33
N ARG A 166 17.63 -12.65 1.44
CA ARG A 166 17.23 -11.89 2.62
C ARG A 166 16.53 -12.73 3.69
N ALA A 167 16.01 -13.91 3.34
CA ALA A 167 15.26 -14.76 4.26
C ALA A 167 16.09 -15.10 5.52
N PRO A 168 15.48 -15.13 6.72
CA PRO A 168 14.04 -14.99 7.01
C PRO A 168 13.56 -13.53 7.11
N ARG A 169 14.41 -12.52 6.88
CA ARG A 169 13.98 -11.11 6.95
C ARG A 169 13.01 -10.81 5.80
N PRO A 170 11.93 -10.06 6.06
CA PRO A 170 10.99 -9.69 5.02
C PRO A 170 11.66 -8.80 3.97
N THR A 171 11.12 -8.86 2.75
CA THR A 171 11.55 -8.04 1.62
C THR A 171 10.37 -7.23 1.12
N TRP A 172 10.50 -5.91 1.14
CA TRP A 172 9.57 -4.95 0.56
C TRP A 172 10.11 -4.48 -0.79
N LEU A 173 9.24 -4.43 -1.79
CA LEU A 173 9.58 -4.07 -3.15
C LEU A 173 8.52 -3.11 -3.71
N VAL A 174 8.92 -2.32 -4.70
CA VAL A 174 8.05 -1.52 -5.55
C VAL A 174 8.11 -2.09 -6.96
N PHE A 175 7.00 -1.98 -7.70
CA PHE A 175 6.95 -2.35 -9.11
C PHE A 175 6.08 -1.38 -9.89
N VAL A 176 6.36 -1.29 -11.19
CA VAL A 176 5.64 -0.43 -12.14
C VAL A 176 5.34 -1.21 -13.40
N GLY A 177 4.15 -1.01 -13.96
CA GLY A 177 3.71 -1.52 -15.25
C GLY A 177 2.99 -0.42 -16.03
N ASP A 178 2.26 -0.78 -17.08
CA ASP A 178 1.51 0.18 -17.89
C ASP A 178 0.30 0.74 -17.11
N GLY A 179 0.43 1.99 -16.62
CA GLY A 179 -0.57 2.65 -15.78
C GLY A 179 -0.79 2.01 -14.41
N VAL A 180 -0.01 0.99 -14.04
CA VAL A 180 -0.08 0.27 -12.76
C VAL A 180 1.15 0.58 -11.94
N VAL A 181 0.95 0.94 -10.67
CA VAL A 181 2.03 1.09 -9.69
C VAL A 181 1.67 0.28 -8.46
N GLY A 182 2.63 -0.43 -7.89
CA GLY A 182 2.35 -1.25 -6.73
C GLY A 182 3.56 -1.52 -5.85
N THR A 183 3.27 -2.22 -4.76
CA THR A 183 4.24 -2.67 -3.78
C THR A 183 4.00 -4.14 -3.47
N MET A 184 5.07 -4.82 -3.09
CA MET A 184 5.02 -6.23 -2.74
C MET A 184 5.85 -6.49 -1.50
N THR A 185 5.30 -7.28 -0.58
CA THR A 185 6.03 -7.81 0.57
C THR A 185 6.10 -9.31 0.48
N VAL A 186 7.31 -9.86 0.60
CA VAL A 186 7.54 -11.29 0.76
C VAL A 186 8.05 -11.53 2.17
N ARG A 187 7.35 -12.38 2.92
CA ARG A 187 7.71 -12.73 4.31
C ARG A 187 7.61 -14.24 4.53
N ARG A 188 8.54 -14.78 5.32
CA ARG A 188 8.41 -16.16 5.82
C ARG A 188 7.43 -16.19 6.98
N THR A 189 6.51 -17.15 6.97
CA THR A 189 5.56 -17.43 8.04
C THR A 189 5.82 -18.83 8.59
N THR A 190 5.12 -19.22 9.66
CA THR A 190 5.13 -20.59 10.17
C THR A 190 4.52 -21.59 9.17
N SER A 191 3.59 -21.12 8.33
CA SER A 191 2.85 -21.91 7.35
C SER A 191 3.44 -21.85 5.92
N GLY A 192 4.56 -21.18 5.71
CA GLY A 192 5.22 -21.10 4.40
C GLY A 192 5.83 -19.73 4.10
N VAL A 193 5.61 -19.24 2.88
CA VAL A 193 6.03 -17.90 2.44
C VAL A 193 4.79 -17.14 2.01
N GLN A 194 4.50 -16.02 2.67
CA GLN A 194 3.40 -15.16 2.28
C GLN A 194 3.90 -14.04 1.36
N GLU A 195 3.22 -13.89 0.23
CA GLU A 195 3.41 -12.80 -0.71
C GLU A 195 2.16 -11.91 -0.68
N THR A 196 2.35 -10.63 -0.35
CA THR A 196 1.28 -9.64 -0.29
C THR A 196 1.59 -8.53 -1.28
N VAL A 197 0.67 -8.30 -2.21
CA VAL A 197 0.82 -7.37 -3.32
C VAL A 197 -0.31 -6.34 -3.24
N THR A 198 0.04 -5.05 -3.27
CA THR A 198 -0.92 -3.96 -3.39
C THR A 198 -0.62 -3.19 -4.67
N ALA A 199 -1.59 -3.11 -5.58
CA ALA A 199 -1.45 -2.41 -6.86
C ALA A 199 -2.58 -1.38 -7.02
N GLY A 200 -2.24 -0.24 -7.62
CA GLY A 200 -3.19 0.81 -8.02
C GLY A 200 -3.24 0.95 -9.54
N VAL A 201 -4.40 1.34 -10.08
CA VAL A 201 -4.58 1.73 -11.48
C VAL A 201 -5.66 2.82 -11.60
N GLY A 202 -5.46 3.77 -12.51
CA GLY A 202 -6.37 4.91 -12.75
C GLY A 202 -7.52 4.63 -13.74
N ARG A 203 -7.94 3.36 -13.89
CA ARG A 203 -8.99 2.92 -14.83
C ARG A 203 -9.91 1.89 -14.20
N GLU A 204 -11.08 1.67 -14.79
CA GLU A 204 -11.95 0.56 -14.38
C GLU A 204 -11.39 -0.79 -14.87
N VAL A 205 -11.52 -1.81 -14.03
CA VAL A 205 -11.03 -3.17 -14.29
C VAL A 205 -12.03 -4.17 -13.74
N ASP A 206 -12.16 -5.33 -14.41
CA ASP A 206 -12.88 -6.48 -13.87
C ASP A 206 -12.06 -7.16 -12.75
N VAL A 207 -12.45 -6.88 -11.50
CA VAL A 207 -11.81 -7.48 -10.33
C VAL A 207 -12.17 -8.96 -10.17
N ARG A 208 -13.33 -9.40 -10.65
CA ARG A 208 -13.76 -10.79 -10.53
C ARG A 208 -12.86 -11.70 -11.35
N GLY A 209 -12.59 -11.35 -12.60
CA GLY A 209 -11.65 -12.08 -13.45
C GLY A 209 -10.25 -12.17 -12.84
N LEU A 210 -9.76 -11.09 -12.22
CA LEU A 210 -8.49 -11.11 -11.48
C LEU A 210 -8.50 -12.12 -10.33
N VAL A 211 -9.57 -12.16 -9.52
CA VAL A 211 -9.69 -13.10 -8.40
C VAL A 211 -9.70 -14.54 -8.89
N GLU A 212 -10.49 -14.84 -9.92
CA GLU A 212 -10.56 -16.18 -10.52
C GLU A 212 -9.19 -16.63 -11.04
N ARG A 213 -8.45 -15.74 -11.69
CA ARG A 213 -7.10 -16.03 -12.20
C ARG A 213 -6.09 -16.25 -11.08
N LEU A 214 -6.19 -15.50 -9.99
CA LEU A 214 -5.33 -15.68 -8.81
C LEU A 214 -5.64 -16.99 -8.06
N ASP A 215 -6.92 -17.31 -7.84
CA ASP A 215 -7.34 -18.54 -7.15
C ASP A 215 -6.98 -19.81 -7.94
N ALA A 216 -7.05 -19.74 -9.27
CA ALA A 216 -6.62 -20.84 -10.13
C ALA A 216 -5.11 -21.09 -10.12
N GLY A 217 -4.30 -20.06 -9.84
CA GLY A 217 -2.84 -20.11 -9.92
C GLY A 217 -2.13 -20.25 -8.57
N PHE A 218 -2.78 -19.88 -7.47
CA PHE A 218 -2.12 -19.72 -6.16
C PHE A 218 -3.04 -20.16 -5.02
N SER A 219 -2.45 -20.58 -3.88
CA SER A 219 -3.20 -20.69 -2.63
C SER A 219 -3.52 -19.28 -2.11
N LEU A 220 -4.67 -18.76 -2.54
CA LEU A 220 -5.13 -17.43 -2.21
C LEU A 220 -5.46 -17.35 -0.71
N VAL A 221 -5.01 -16.27 -0.05
CA VAL A 221 -5.41 -15.94 1.32
C VAL A 221 -6.57 -14.96 1.27
N SER A 222 -6.38 -13.84 0.57
CA SER A 222 -7.42 -12.85 0.40
C SER A 222 -7.17 -11.92 -0.79
N VAL A 223 -8.25 -11.31 -1.27
CA VAL A 223 -8.24 -10.15 -2.16
C VAL A 223 -9.19 -9.11 -1.59
N VAL A 224 -8.78 -7.85 -1.58
CA VAL A 224 -9.63 -6.71 -1.25
C VAL A 224 -9.43 -5.66 -2.33
N ALA A 225 -10.52 -5.19 -2.93
CA ALA A 225 -10.48 -4.08 -3.88
C ALA A 225 -11.34 -2.92 -3.40
N GLN A 226 -10.86 -1.71 -3.64
CA GLN A 226 -11.52 -0.47 -3.28
C GLN A 226 -11.34 0.58 -4.38
N LYS A 227 -12.37 1.39 -4.59
CA LYS A 227 -12.30 2.62 -5.37
C LYS A 227 -11.86 3.74 -4.44
N VAL A 228 -10.78 4.44 -4.80
CA VAL A 228 -10.24 5.57 -4.05
C VAL A 228 -10.39 6.80 -4.93
N PRO A 229 -11.08 7.85 -4.48
CA PRO A 229 -11.05 9.13 -5.19
C PRO A 229 -9.63 9.64 -5.31
N GLY A 230 -9.22 10.05 -6.51
CA GLY A 230 -7.86 10.50 -6.74
C GLY A 230 -7.46 10.53 -8.20
N ARG A 231 -6.21 10.94 -8.43
CA ARG A 231 -5.66 11.20 -9.76
C ARG A 231 -5.41 9.92 -10.54
N ALA A 232 -5.52 9.98 -11.86
CA ALA A 232 -5.16 8.86 -12.74
C ALA A 232 -3.67 8.45 -12.64
N ASP A 233 -2.77 9.37 -12.23
CA ASP A 233 -1.33 9.12 -12.06
C ASP A 233 -0.96 8.43 -10.72
N LEU A 234 -1.96 8.02 -9.94
CA LEU A 234 -1.81 7.30 -8.66
C LEU A 234 -1.08 8.07 -7.54
N THR A 235 -0.75 9.34 -7.76
CA THR A 235 -0.22 10.20 -6.71
C THR A 235 -1.35 10.69 -5.81
N VAL A 236 -1.01 10.94 -4.53
CA VAL A 236 -1.94 11.42 -3.52
C VAL A 236 -1.58 12.84 -3.14
N GLU A 237 -2.59 13.70 -3.09
CA GLU A 237 -2.47 15.11 -2.72
C GLU A 237 -2.91 15.32 -1.27
N PRO A 238 -2.39 16.35 -0.56
CA PRO A 238 -2.71 16.59 0.84
C PRO A 238 -4.04 17.34 0.98
N ARG A 239 -5.09 16.83 0.34
CA ARG A 239 -6.44 17.39 0.31
C ARG A 239 -7.51 16.31 0.32
N TRP A 240 -8.67 16.66 0.84
CA TRP A 240 -9.81 15.77 0.93
C TRP A 240 -10.34 15.43 -0.46
N SER A 241 -10.25 14.14 -0.80
CA SER A 241 -10.78 13.62 -2.07
C SER A 241 -12.05 12.76 -1.85
N GLY A 242 -12.46 12.54 -0.60
CA GLY A 242 -13.53 11.60 -0.27
C GLY A 242 -12.98 10.27 0.29
N PRO A 243 -13.83 9.48 0.97
CA PRO A 243 -13.40 8.20 1.52
C PRO A 243 -13.25 7.14 0.43
N PRO A 244 -12.38 6.14 0.63
CA PRO A 244 -12.38 4.96 -0.22
C PRO A 244 -13.67 4.16 -0.05
N VAL A 245 -14.18 3.64 -1.17
CA VAL A 245 -15.39 2.81 -1.24
C VAL A 245 -14.98 1.38 -1.56
N PRO A 246 -15.42 0.38 -0.78
CA PRO A 246 -15.10 -1.01 -1.09
C PRO A 246 -15.80 -1.42 -2.39
N VAL A 247 -15.10 -2.21 -3.21
CA VAL A 247 -15.70 -2.87 -4.39
C VAL A 247 -16.10 -4.29 -4.02
N GLY A 248 -15.23 -4.98 -3.31
CA GLY A 248 -15.49 -6.33 -2.86
C GLY A 248 -14.28 -6.98 -2.21
N MET A 249 -14.47 -8.24 -1.83
CA MET A 249 -13.41 -9.07 -1.27
C MET A 249 -13.56 -10.53 -1.71
N ALA A 250 -12.44 -11.25 -1.64
CA ALA A 250 -12.42 -12.70 -1.68
C ALA A 250 -11.54 -13.22 -0.54
N VAL A 251 -11.89 -14.38 0.00
CA VAL A 251 -11.12 -15.09 1.03
C VAL A 251 -10.91 -16.50 0.52
N GLY A 252 -9.66 -16.95 0.47
CA GLY A 252 -9.38 -18.29 -0.03
C GLY A 252 -9.64 -19.39 1.01
N PRO A 253 -9.65 -20.66 0.60
CA PRO A 253 -10.18 -21.76 1.42
C PRO A 253 -9.45 -21.98 2.75
N GLU A 254 -8.11 -21.88 2.75
CA GLU A 254 -7.33 -22.00 3.99
C GLU A 254 -7.67 -20.87 4.98
N ALA A 255 -7.82 -19.65 4.47
CA ALA A 255 -8.18 -18.50 5.30
C ALA A 255 -9.63 -18.57 5.80
N GLN A 256 -10.56 -19.11 4.99
CA GLN A 256 -11.92 -19.42 5.42
C GLN A 256 -11.89 -20.39 6.62
N ALA A 257 -11.11 -21.48 6.52
CA ALA A 257 -10.97 -22.45 7.59
C ALA A 257 -10.33 -21.86 8.86
N GLU A 258 -9.26 -21.07 8.71
CA GLU A 258 -8.59 -20.37 9.82
C GLU A 258 -9.53 -19.37 10.54
N ALA A 259 -10.45 -18.75 9.78
CA ALA A 259 -11.44 -17.81 10.30
C ALA A 259 -12.73 -18.48 10.80
N GLY A 260 -12.90 -19.81 10.67
CA GLY A 260 -14.13 -20.52 11.05
C GLY A 260 -15.31 -20.35 10.09
N MET A 261 -15.07 -19.84 8.87
CA MET A 261 -16.07 -19.66 7.82
C MET A 261 -16.39 -21.00 7.12
N PRO A 262 -17.57 -21.15 6.49
CA PRO A 262 -17.86 -22.28 5.62
C PRO A 262 -16.85 -22.39 4.46
N VAL A 263 -16.17 -23.53 4.34
CA VAL A 263 -15.15 -23.74 3.31
C VAL A 263 -15.81 -24.14 1.99
N THR A 264 -15.68 -23.31 0.95
CA THR A 264 -16.29 -23.55 -0.37
C THR A 264 -15.33 -24.22 -1.37
N GLY A 265 -14.07 -24.39 -0.99
CA GLY A 265 -13.02 -25.00 -1.83
C GLY A 265 -12.44 -24.08 -2.90
N ARG A 266 -12.91 -22.83 -2.98
CA ARG A 266 -12.39 -21.77 -3.86
C ARG A 266 -12.50 -20.41 -3.18
N ALA A 267 -11.84 -19.39 -3.72
CA ALA A 267 -12.05 -18.01 -3.29
C ALA A 267 -13.26 -17.40 -4.02
N ASP A 268 -14.39 -17.31 -3.33
CA ASP A 268 -15.58 -16.66 -3.89
C ASP A 268 -15.48 -15.12 -3.75
N TRP A 269 -15.59 -14.42 -4.88
CA TRP A 269 -15.69 -12.95 -4.89
C TRP A 269 -17.07 -12.50 -4.39
N VAL A 270 -17.05 -11.68 -3.34
CA VAL A 270 -18.22 -11.02 -2.76
C VAL A 270 -18.15 -9.54 -3.10
N GLU A 271 -19.09 -9.09 -3.93
CA GLU A 271 -19.31 -7.66 -4.15
C GLU A 271 -19.86 -7.03 -2.88
N LEU A 272 -19.29 -5.89 -2.49
CA LEU A 272 -19.70 -5.17 -1.29
C LEU A 272 -20.58 -3.99 -1.68
N SER A 273 -21.49 -3.64 -0.76
CA SER A 273 -22.35 -2.48 -0.93
C SER A 273 -21.53 -1.21 -1.16
N ALA A 274 -21.92 -0.38 -2.13
CA ALA A 274 -21.27 0.90 -2.35
C ALA A 274 -21.45 1.81 -1.12
N GLY A 275 -20.43 2.63 -0.83
CA GLY A 275 -20.43 3.58 0.28
C GLY A 275 -19.97 2.99 1.63
N PRO A 276 -20.17 3.74 2.73
CA PRO A 276 -19.65 3.38 4.06
C PRO A 276 -20.19 2.06 4.62
N GLU A 277 -21.41 1.67 4.22
CA GLU A 277 -22.07 0.43 4.67
C GLU A 277 -21.34 -0.83 4.19
N GLY A 278 -20.67 -0.77 3.03
CA GLY A 278 -19.85 -1.87 2.53
C GLY A 278 -18.68 -2.22 3.45
N TRP A 279 -18.15 -1.25 4.20
CA TRP A 279 -17.10 -1.51 5.20
C TRP A 279 -17.66 -2.21 6.44
N ALA A 280 -18.90 -1.89 6.83
CA ALA A 280 -19.58 -2.62 7.91
C ALA A 280 -19.90 -4.05 7.48
N GLU A 281 -20.28 -4.24 6.22
CA GLU A 281 -20.45 -5.56 5.60
C GLU A 281 -19.16 -6.38 5.56
N PHE A 282 -18.07 -5.78 5.09
CA PHE A 282 -16.73 -6.38 5.14
C PHE A 282 -16.36 -6.83 6.55
N ALA A 283 -16.53 -5.95 7.54
CA ALA A 283 -16.20 -6.24 8.93
C ALA A 283 -17.13 -7.31 9.55
N ARG A 284 -18.33 -7.52 9.01
CA ARG A 284 -19.24 -8.58 9.41
C ARG A 284 -18.81 -9.93 8.83
N ILE A 285 -18.42 -9.95 7.55
CA ILE A 285 -17.95 -11.16 6.85
C ILE A 285 -16.69 -11.72 7.53
N LEU A 286 -15.75 -10.85 7.92
CA LEU A 286 -14.53 -11.27 8.63
C LEU A 286 -14.75 -11.72 10.09
N ARG A 287 -15.91 -11.42 10.67
CA ARG A 287 -16.28 -11.79 12.05
C ARG A 287 -17.25 -12.97 12.11
N GLY A 288 -17.50 -13.62 10.97
CA GLY A 288 -18.39 -14.76 10.81
C GLY A 288 -18.10 -15.87 11.81
#